data_AF-A0A529ARE8-F1
#
_entry.id   AF-A0A529ARE8-F1
#
_cell.length_a   1.000
_cell.length_b   1.000
_cell.length_c   1.000
_cell.angle_alpha   90.00
_cell.angle_beta   90.00
_cell.angle_gamma   90.00
#
_symmetry.space_group_name_H-M   'P 1'
#
loop_
_entity.id
_entity.type
_entity.pdbx_description
1 polymer ?
#
loop_
_entity_poly.entity_id
_entity_poly.type
_entity_poly.pdbx_seq_one_letter_code
_entity_poly.pdbx_strand_id
1 'polypeptide(L)'
;MQVLVLWAAVVFLSSAVCWLATALFLKREQYTQVILVFLGLSAIGATAGITGGLSRDGAVGDIMSAALGLLGGVVVWLFAADQAKGTVVSACAFVFSLSLFVGYFEAAARRANPESYLFWRAACVEKYTNKDLINDTKAYLIMDTSIGKLCGQIFNNERGRLLSGK
;
A
#
# COMPACT_ATOMS: atom_id res chain seq x y z
N MET A 1 -11.68 0.12 -10.85
CA MET A 1 -10.93 -0.91 -11.61
C MET A 1 -9.47 -1.05 -11.19
N GLN A 2 -8.70 0.03 -11.05
CA GLN A 2 -7.26 -0.08 -10.72
C GLN A 2 -6.93 -0.87 -9.46
N VAL A 3 -7.74 -0.77 -8.40
CA VAL A 3 -7.52 -1.50 -7.13
C VAL A 3 -7.65 -3.02 -7.30
N LEU A 4 -8.62 -3.48 -8.10
CA LEU A 4 -8.81 -4.91 -8.38
C LEU A 4 -7.66 -5.49 -9.20
N VAL A 5 -7.16 -4.72 -10.18
CA VAL A 5 -5.99 -5.13 -10.99
C VAL A 5 -4.75 -5.23 -10.12
N LEU A 6 -4.53 -4.24 -9.24
CA LEU A 6 -3.43 -4.27 -8.29
C LEU A 6 -3.54 -5.46 -7.34
N TRP A 7 -4.72 -5.67 -6.76
CA TRP A 7 -4.98 -6.80 -5.87
C TRP A 7 -4.65 -8.13 -6.55
N ALA A 8 -5.17 -8.36 -7.76
CA ALA A 8 -4.90 -9.57 -8.52
C ALA A 8 -3.40 -9.73 -8.81
N ALA A 9 -2.72 -8.65 -9.22
CA ALA A 9 -1.28 -8.67 -9.49
C ALA A 9 -0.47 -9.06 -8.25
N VAL A 10 -0.77 -8.47 -7.08
CA VAL A 10 -0.10 -8.82 -5.82
C VAL A 10 -0.34 -10.29 -5.47
N VAL A 11 -1.58 -10.78 -5.62
CA VAL A 11 -1.93 -12.17 -5.33
C VAL A 11 -1.14 -13.13 -6.20
N PHE A 12 -1.21 -12.98 -7.52
CA PHE A 12 -0.55 -13.91 -8.44
C PHE A 12 0.97 -13.83 -8.36
N LEU A 13 1.55 -12.63 -8.26
CA LEU A 13 3.01 -12.49 -8.21
C LEU A 13 3.60 -13.07 -6.92
N SER A 14 3.02 -12.77 -5.75
CA SER A 14 3.52 -13.28 -4.49
C SER A 14 3.38 -14.80 -4.37
N SER A 15 2.23 -15.35 -4.81
CA SER A 15 2.03 -16.80 -4.85
C SER A 15 2.97 -17.48 -5.84
N ALA A 16 3.21 -16.90 -7.02
CA ALA A 16 4.13 -17.46 -8.02
C ALA A 16 5.59 -17.48 -7.55
N VAL A 17 6.07 -16.39 -6.93
CA VAL A 17 7.43 -16.30 -6.38
C VAL A 17 7.67 -17.38 -5.32
N CYS A 18 6.72 -17.54 -4.40
CA CYS A 18 6.86 -18.52 -3.33
C CYS A 18 6.66 -19.96 -3.82
N TRP A 19 5.77 -20.16 -4.79
CA TRP A 19 5.58 -21.44 -5.46
C TRP A 19 6.88 -21.93 -6.13
N LEU A 20 7.56 -21.05 -6.88
CA LEU A 20 8.84 -21.37 -7.51
C LEU A 20 9.90 -21.77 -6.47
N ALA A 21 9.93 -21.07 -5.33
CA ALA A 21 10.87 -21.37 -4.25
C ALA A 21 10.59 -22.74 -3.58
N THR A 22 9.32 -23.13 -3.42
CA THR A 22 8.96 -24.38 -2.72
C THR A 22 8.77 -25.59 -3.62
N ALA A 23 8.54 -25.41 -4.92
CA ALA A 23 8.28 -26.50 -5.87
C ALA A 23 9.41 -27.55 -5.91
N LEU A 24 10.66 -27.14 -5.67
CA LEU A 24 11.83 -28.03 -5.64
C LEU A 24 11.86 -28.98 -4.44
N PHE A 25 11.14 -28.65 -3.36
CA PHE A 25 11.19 -29.39 -2.09
C PHE A 25 9.91 -30.19 -1.79
N LEU A 26 8.83 -29.97 -2.54
CA LEU A 26 7.55 -30.65 -2.31
C LEU A 26 7.42 -31.95 -3.13
N LYS A 27 6.68 -32.90 -2.58
CA LYS A 27 6.16 -34.06 -3.33
C LYS A 27 5.00 -33.62 -4.23
N ARG A 28 4.92 -34.19 -5.44
CA ARG A 28 3.87 -33.87 -6.45
C ARG A 28 2.44 -33.99 -5.92
N GLU A 29 2.19 -34.92 -5.00
CA GLU A 29 0.85 -35.13 -4.41
C GLU A 29 0.35 -33.91 -3.61
N GLN A 30 1.25 -33.09 -3.07
CA GLN A 30 0.91 -31.94 -2.23
C GLN A 30 0.81 -30.62 -3.01
N TYR A 31 1.15 -30.63 -4.30
CA TYR A 31 1.25 -29.42 -5.12
C TYR A 31 -0.05 -28.61 -5.15
N THR A 32 -1.17 -29.29 -5.41
CA THR A 32 -2.49 -28.64 -5.51
C THR A 32 -2.95 -28.06 -4.18
N GLN A 33 -2.65 -28.74 -3.06
CA GLN A 33 -3.01 -28.24 -1.73
C GLN A 33 -2.21 -26.98 -1.39
N VAL A 34 -0.90 -26.99 -1.64
CA VAL A 34 -0.03 -25.86 -1.28
C VAL A 34 -0.29 -24.64 -2.16
N ILE A 35 -0.55 -24.81 -3.45
CA ILE A 35 -0.86 -23.66 -4.31
C ILE A 35 -2.19 -22.98 -3.92
N LEU A 36 -3.20 -23.75 -3.52
CA LEU A 36 -4.47 -23.21 -3.02
C LEU A 36 -4.27 -22.44 -1.72
N VAL A 37 -3.44 -22.96 -0.81
CA VAL A 37 -3.10 -22.27 0.44
C VAL A 37 -2.35 -20.97 0.17
N PHE A 38 -1.39 -20.97 -0.76
CA PHE A 38 -0.65 -19.76 -1.13
C PHE A 38 -1.56 -18.69 -1.75
N LEU A 39 -2.48 -19.08 -2.63
CA LEU A 39 -3.45 -18.14 -3.20
C LEU A 39 -4.40 -17.59 -2.13
N GLY A 40 -4.89 -18.44 -1.23
CA GLY A 40 -5.77 -18.02 -0.13
C GLY A 40 -5.08 -17.05 0.83
N LEU A 41 -3.88 -17.40 1.31
CA LEU A 41 -3.11 -16.53 2.20
C LEU A 41 -2.69 -15.24 1.52
N SER A 42 -2.30 -15.29 0.25
CA SER A 42 -1.94 -14.10 -0.50
C SER A 42 -3.15 -13.19 -0.74
N ALA A 43 -4.32 -13.76 -1.04
CA ALA A 43 -5.57 -13.00 -1.14
C ALA A 43 -5.88 -12.26 0.16
N ILE A 44 -5.81 -12.95 1.30
CA ILE A 44 -6.05 -12.35 2.62
C ILE A 44 -5.00 -11.26 2.89
N GLY A 45 -3.71 -11.55 2.69
CA GLY A 45 -2.62 -10.58 2.89
C GLY A 45 -2.76 -9.34 2.01
N ALA A 46 -3.04 -9.52 0.72
CA ALA A 46 -3.27 -8.42 -0.22
C ALA A 46 -4.52 -7.60 0.13
N THR A 47 -5.63 -8.24 0.54
CA THR A 47 -6.82 -7.49 0.99
C THR A 47 -6.52 -6.66 2.23
N ALA A 48 -5.87 -7.25 3.23
CA ALA A 48 -5.52 -6.58 4.47
C ALA A 48 -4.54 -5.43 4.18
N GLY A 49 -3.47 -5.68 3.43
CA GLY A 49 -2.48 -4.68 3.02
C GLY A 49 -3.12 -3.50 2.30
N ILE A 50 -3.94 -3.74 1.27
CA ILE A 50 -4.57 -2.67 0.49
C ILE A 50 -5.56 -1.86 1.34
N THR A 51 -6.40 -2.51 2.15
CA THR A 51 -7.33 -1.79 3.02
C THR A 51 -6.58 -0.99 4.09
N GLY A 52 -5.51 -1.55 4.64
CA GLY A 52 -4.60 -0.87 5.56
C GLY A 52 -3.91 0.34 4.97
N GLY A 53 -3.36 0.24 3.77
CA GLY A 53 -2.66 1.35 3.11
C GLY A 53 -3.61 2.47 2.67
N LEU A 54 -4.86 2.14 2.34
CA LEU A 54 -5.89 3.13 2.00
C LEU A 54 -6.53 3.80 3.22
N SER A 55 -6.56 3.13 4.38
CA SER A 55 -7.26 3.65 5.55
C SER A 55 -6.50 4.78 6.24
N ARG A 56 -7.23 5.81 6.67
CA ARG A 56 -6.73 6.91 7.52
C ARG A 56 -6.76 6.61 9.00
N ASP A 57 -7.51 5.58 9.37
CA ASP A 57 -7.82 5.30 10.75
C ASP A 57 -6.75 4.42 11.38
N GLY A 58 -6.26 4.83 12.56
CA GLY A 58 -5.31 4.06 13.34
C GLY A 58 -5.83 2.66 13.68
N ALA A 59 -7.17 2.51 13.76
CA ALA A 59 -7.84 1.24 14.00
C ALA A 59 -7.45 0.13 13.01
N VAL A 60 -7.09 0.47 11.77
CA VAL A 60 -6.68 -0.55 10.79
C VAL A 60 -5.28 -1.07 11.07
N GLY A 61 -4.39 -0.25 11.66
CA GLY A 61 -3.09 -0.69 12.14
C GLY A 61 -3.21 -1.70 13.29
N ASP A 62 -4.15 -1.48 14.21
CA ASP A 62 -4.40 -2.37 15.34
C ASP A 62 -4.95 -3.73 14.88
N ILE A 63 -5.91 -3.72 13.96
CA ILE A 63 -6.47 -4.95 13.36
C ILE A 63 -5.39 -5.72 12.62
N MET A 64 -4.53 -5.03 11.86
CA MET A 64 -3.45 -5.69 11.12
C MET A 64 -2.44 -6.37 12.06
N SER A 65 -2.09 -5.69 13.15
CA SER A 65 -1.18 -6.22 14.17
C SER A 65 -1.77 -7.42 14.89
N ALA A 66 -3.07 -7.38 15.21
CA ALA A 66 -3.80 -8.50 15.79
C ALA A 66 -3.87 -9.70 14.83
N ALA A 67 -4.14 -9.46 13.54
CA ALA A 67 -4.19 -10.50 12.51
C ALA A 67 -2.81 -11.15 12.29
N LEU A 68 -1.74 -10.35 12.25
CA LEU A 68 -0.36 -10.82 12.19
C LEU A 68 0.02 -11.63 13.43
N GLY A 69 -0.39 -11.19 14.62
CA GLY A 69 -0.18 -11.92 15.87
C GLY A 69 -0.89 -13.27 15.89
N LEU A 70 -2.14 -13.32 15.44
CA LEU A 70 -2.92 -14.56 15.34
C LEU A 70 -2.27 -15.52 14.33
N LEU A 71 -1.90 -15.04 13.14
CA LEU A 71 -1.22 -15.86 12.14
C LEU A 71 0.15 -16.35 12.62
N GLY A 72 0.92 -15.49 13.30
CA GLY A 72 2.17 -15.88 13.94
C GLY A 72 1.97 -16.99 14.98
N GLY A 73 0.95 -16.87 15.83
CA GLY A 73 0.58 -17.89 16.81
C GLY A 73 0.17 -19.22 16.17
N VAL A 74 -0.67 -19.18 15.13
CA VAL A 74 -1.08 -20.38 14.36
C VAL A 74 0.11 -21.05 13.69
N VAL A 75 1.02 -20.25 13.13
CA VAL A 75 2.27 -20.74 12.52
C VAL A 75 3.14 -21.44 13.56
N VAL A 76 3.41 -20.80 14.71
CA VAL A 76 4.20 -21.40 15.80
C VAL A 76 3.57 -22.69 16.31
N TRP A 77 2.24 -22.71 16.46
CA TRP A 77 1.50 -23.90 16.88
C TRP A 77 1.63 -25.05 15.86
N LEU A 78 1.50 -24.76 14.56
CA LEU A 78 1.69 -25.74 13.49
C LEU A 78 3.12 -26.29 13.45
N PHE A 79 4.12 -25.44 13.64
CA PHE A 79 5.53 -25.84 13.74
C PHE A 79 5.79 -26.74 14.96
N ALA A 80 5.16 -26.45 16.09
CA ALA A 80 5.28 -27.26 17.30
C ALA A 80 4.60 -28.63 17.15
N ALA A 81 3.51 -28.71 16.38
CA ALA A 81 2.76 -29.95 16.17
C ALA A 81 3.43 -30.92 15.18
N ASP A 82 4.06 -30.42 14.10
CA ASP A 82 4.63 -31.27 13.05
C ASP A 82 5.86 -30.61 12.37
N GLN A 83 7.07 -30.95 12.85
CA GLN A 83 8.32 -30.40 12.33
C GLN A 83 8.61 -30.80 10.88
N ALA A 84 8.06 -31.92 10.40
CA ALA A 84 8.31 -32.40 9.04
C ALA A 84 7.70 -31.47 7.98
N LYS A 85 6.72 -30.65 8.36
CA LYS A 85 6.05 -29.68 7.47
C LYS A 85 6.60 -28.26 7.59
N GLY A 86 7.69 -28.07 8.35
CA GLY A 86 8.19 -26.74 8.70
C GLY A 86 8.44 -25.82 7.50
N THR A 87 9.01 -26.35 6.41
CA THR A 87 9.30 -25.56 5.20
C THR A 87 8.06 -25.00 4.51
N VAL A 88 6.93 -25.73 4.56
CA VAL A 88 5.68 -25.27 3.95
C VAL A 88 5.08 -24.14 4.78
N VAL A 89 5.14 -24.28 6.11
CA VAL A 89 4.59 -23.28 7.03
C VAL A 89 5.37 -21.97 6.96
N SER A 90 6.71 -22.02 6.89
CA SER A 90 7.53 -20.81 6.70
C SER A 90 7.25 -20.13 5.37
N ALA A 91 7.06 -20.90 4.30
CA ALA A 91 6.69 -20.35 3.00
C ALA A 91 5.30 -19.70 3.01
N CYS A 92 4.31 -20.30 3.69
CA CYS A 92 2.99 -19.70 3.91
C CYS A 92 3.08 -18.35 4.63
N ALA A 93 3.84 -18.29 5.72
CA ALA A 93 4.05 -17.05 6.46
C ALA A 93 4.74 -15.97 5.60
N PHE A 94 5.70 -16.39 4.76
CA PHE A 94 6.39 -15.50 3.83
C PHE A 94 5.46 -14.96 2.73
N VAL A 95 4.65 -15.82 2.10
CA VAL A 95 3.62 -15.40 1.11
C VAL A 95 2.68 -14.36 1.70
N PHE A 96 2.17 -14.62 2.90
CA PHE A 96 1.27 -13.71 3.59
C PHE A 96 1.94 -12.36 3.86
N SER A 97 3.15 -12.38 4.42
CA SER A 97 3.90 -11.17 4.76
C SER A 97 4.25 -10.34 3.52
N LEU A 98 4.67 -11.01 2.44
CA LEU A 98 5.03 -10.36 1.17
C LEU A 98 3.81 -9.69 0.53
N SER A 99 2.69 -10.40 0.42
CA SER A 99 1.45 -9.87 -0.18
C SER A 99 0.88 -8.70 0.64
N LEU A 100 0.91 -8.80 1.97
CA LEU A 100 0.51 -7.73 2.87
C LEU A 100 1.40 -6.49 2.69
N PHE A 101 2.72 -6.67 2.71
CA PHE A 101 3.67 -5.56 2.61
C PHE A 101 3.56 -4.82 1.27
N VAL A 102 3.54 -5.56 0.15
CA VAL A 102 3.41 -4.96 -1.19
C VAL A 102 2.05 -4.28 -1.36
N GLY A 103 0.97 -4.93 -0.91
CA GLY A 103 -0.37 -4.36 -0.95
C GLY A 103 -0.48 -3.07 -0.13
N TYR A 104 0.11 -3.04 1.06
CA TYR A 104 0.15 -1.88 1.93
C TYR A 104 0.93 -0.72 1.32
N PHE A 105 2.16 -0.97 0.85
CA PHE A 105 3.03 0.08 0.36
C PHE A 105 2.45 0.78 -0.88
N GLU A 106 1.94 0.01 -1.84
CA GLU A 106 1.35 0.56 -3.05
C GLU A 106 0.03 1.30 -2.76
N ALA A 107 -0.79 0.79 -1.83
CA ALA A 107 -2.00 1.47 -1.39
C ALA A 107 -1.70 2.79 -0.65
N ALA A 108 -0.68 2.79 0.23
CA ALA A 108 -0.23 3.98 0.94
C ALA A 108 0.32 5.04 -0.03
N ALA A 109 1.09 4.63 -1.06
CA ALA A 109 1.59 5.54 -2.09
C ALA A 109 0.44 6.22 -2.86
N ARG A 110 -0.62 5.47 -3.18
CA ARG A 110 -1.83 6.01 -3.83
C ARG A 110 -2.59 6.98 -2.94
N ARG A 111 -2.52 6.82 -1.62
CA ARG A 111 -3.10 7.74 -0.64
C ARG A 111 -2.25 9.01 -0.45
N ALA A 112 -0.93 8.90 -0.46
CA ALA A 112 -0.02 10.03 -0.23
C ALA A 112 -0.11 11.11 -1.33
N ASN A 113 -0.33 10.71 -2.59
CA ASN A 113 -0.43 11.63 -3.73
C ASN A 113 -1.60 12.64 -3.64
N PRO A 114 -2.86 12.23 -3.42
CA PRO A 114 -3.96 13.20 -3.26
C PRO A 114 -3.84 14.02 -1.97
N GLU A 115 -3.30 13.44 -0.90
CA GLU A 115 -3.10 14.16 0.38
C GLU A 115 -2.07 15.26 0.27
N SER A 116 -0.90 14.95 -0.30
CA SER A 116 0.13 15.95 -0.56
C SER A 116 -0.38 17.04 -1.49
N TYR A 117 -1.14 16.68 -2.53
CA TYR A 117 -1.76 17.66 -3.40
C TYR A 117 -2.72 18.61 -2.66
N LEU A 118 -3.62 18.07 -1.82
CA LEU A 118 -4.53 18.89 -1.02
C LEU A 118 -3.80 19.78 -0.02
N PHE A 119 -2.75 19.25 0.61
CA PHE A 119 -1.90 20.01 1.54
C PHE A 119 -1.24 21.20 0.84
N TRP A 120 -0.57 20.95 -0.29
CA TRP A 120 0.11 22.00 -1.05
C TRP A 120 -0.88 23.02 -1.63
N ARG A 121 -2.04 22.57 -2.08
CA ARG A 121 -3.13 23.45 -2.52
C ARG A 121 -3.56 24.39 -1.41
N ALA A 122 -3.84 23.85 -0.22
CA ALA A 122 -4.25 24.66 0.94
C ALA A 122 -3.16 25.69 1.31
N ALA A 123 -1.89 25.27 1.34
CA ALA A 123 -0.76 26.16 1.60
C ALA A 123 -0.63 27.27 0.54
N CYS A 124 -0.79 26.94 -0.75
CA CYS A 124 -0.78 27.93 -1.82
C CYS A 124 -1.92 28.93 -1.68
N VAL A 125 -3.15 28.46 -1.44
CA VAL A 125 -4.31 29.35 -1.25
C VAL A 125 -4.10 30.26 -0.05
N GLU A 126 -3.64 29.73 1.09
CA GLU A 126 -3.35 30.52 2.29
C GLU A 126 -2.32 31.64 2.02
N LYS A 127 -1.22 31.33 1.33
CA LYS A 127 -0.17 32.30 1.02
C LYS A 127 -0.62 33.36 0.01
N TYR A 128 -1.34 32.96 -1.04
CA TYR A 128 -1.81 33.87 -2.11
C TYR A 128 -3.13 34.59 -1.78
N THR A 129 -3.75 34.32 -0.64
CA THR A 129 -4.91 35.09 -0.14
C THR A 129 -4.56 36.01 1.03
N ASN A 130 -3.36 35.87 1.61
CA ASN A 130 -2.91 36.71 2.71
C ASN A 130 -2.52 38.11 2.19
N LYS A 131 -3.32 39.12 2.57
CA LYS A 131 -3.14 40.51 2.15
C LYS A 131 -1.80 41.10 2.56
N ASP A 132 -1.28 40.70 3.72
CA ASP A 132 -0.03 41.24 4.26
C ASP A 132 1.17 40.79 3.43
N LEU A 133 1.17 39.52 2.98
CA LEU A 133 2.22 38.99 2.10
C LEU A 133 2.18 39.58 0.69
N ILE A 134 0.99 39.90 0.18
CA ILE A 134 0.81 40.43 -1.18
C ILE A 134 1.17 41.91 -1.24
N ASN A 135 0.88 42.66 -0.17
CA ASN A 135 1.17 44.10 -0.13
C ASN A 135 2.66 44.40 0.08
N ASP A 136 3.43 43.50 0.70
CA ASP A 136 4.89 43.63 0.81
C ASP A 136 5.58 43.03 -0.43
N THR A 137 6.10 43.91 -1.30
CA THR A 137 6.79 43.51 -2.53
C THR A 137 7.97 42.58 -2.29
N LYS A 138 8.71 42.73 -1.17
CA LYS A 138 9.87 41.88 -0.88
C LYS A 138 9.43 40.49 -0.42
N ALA A 139 8.43 40.43 0.46
CA ALA A 139 7.87 39.16 0.93
C ALA A 139 7.23 38.38 -0.23
N TYR A 140 6.49 39.06 -1.10
CA TYR A 140 5.92 38.48 -2.30
C TYR A 140 6.98 37.86 -3.21
N LEU A 141 8.08 38.58 -3.48
CA LEU A 141 9.13 38.11 -4.39
C LEU A 141 9.87 36.87 -3.83
N ILE A 142 10.12 36.82 -2.52
CA ILE A 142 10.70 35.64 -1.87
C ILE A 142 9.73 34.45 -1.90
N MET A 143 8.45 34.70 -1.64
CA MET A 143 7.41 33.67 -1.69
C MET A 143 7.22 33.11 -3.11
N ASP A 144 7.14 33.98 -4.12
CA ASP A 144 6.97 33.59 -5.53
C ASP A 144 8.19 32.82 -6.04
N THR A 145 9.41 33.25 -5.71
CA THR A 145 10.62 32.53 -6.11
C THR A 145 10.78 31.16 -5.44
N SER A 146 10.30 30.99 -4.20
CA SER A 146 10.43 29.73 -3.46
C SER A 146 9.30 28.73 -3.76
N ILE A 147 8.05 29.19 -3.85
CA ILE A 147 6.86 28.31 -3.94
C ILE A 147 6.03 28.59 -5.20
N GLY A 148 6.25 29.72 -5.90
CA GLY A 148 5.43 30.12 -7.05
C GLY A 148 5.40 29.09 -8.18
N LYS A 149 6.53 28.45 -8.50
CA LYS A 149 6.57 27.37 -9.50
C LYS A 149 5.70 26.17 -9.10
N LEU A 150 5.73 25.79 -7.81
CA LEU A 150 4.93 24.69 -7.29
C LEU A 150 3.43 25.02 -7.34
N CYS A 151 3.05 26.21 -6.84
CA CYS A 151 1.66 26.66 -6.87
C CYS A 151 1.13 26.82 -8.30
N GLY A 152 1.95 27.34 -9.22
CA GLY A 152 1.59 27.45 -10.63
C GLY A 152 1.29 26.09 -11.27
N GLN A 153 2.09 25.06 -10.96
CA GLN A 153 1.82 23.69 -11.43
C GLN A 153 0.51 23.13 -10.84
N ILE A 154 0.24 23.37 -9.56
CA ILE A 154 -0.99 22.93 -8.88
C ILE A 154 -2.22 23.55 -9.54
N PHE A 155 -2.23 24.88 -9.73
CA PHE A 155 -3.35 25.58 -10.35
C PHE A 155 -3.54 25.22 -11.83
N ASN A 156 -2.45 25.01 -12.57
CA ASN A 156 -2.54 24.50 -13.96
C ASN A 156 -3.17 23.10 -14.01
N ASN A 157 -2.84 22.23 -13.05
CA ASN A 157 -3.45 20.90 -12.95
C ASN A 157 -4.96 20.98 -12.60
N GLU A 158 -5.38 21.89 -11.71
CA GLU A 158 -6.81 22.14 -11.44
C GLU A 158 -7.54 22.62 -12.68
N ARG A 159 -6.97 23.61 -13.37
CA ARG A 159 -7.54 24.14 -14.61
C ARG A 159 -7.69 23.03 -15.66
N GLY A 160 -6.68 22.18 -15.81
CA GLY A 160 -6.75 21.02 -16.69
C GLY A 160 -7.86 20.02 -16.33
N ARG A 161 -8.05 19.73 -15.04
CA ARG A 161 -9.12 18.84 -14.56
C ARG A 161 -10.51 19.43 -14.80
N LEU A 162 -10.71 20.70 -14.45
CA LEU A 162 -11.99 21.41 -14.65
C LEU A 162 -12.39 21.46 -16.13
N LEU A 163 -11.44 21.66 -17.03
CA LEU A 163 -11.69 21.69 -18.48
C LEU A 163 -11.90 20.28 -19.07
N SER A 164 -11.37 19.23 -18.44
CA SER A 164 -11.51 17.85 -18.92
C SER A 164 -12.81 17.18 -18.50
N GLY A 165 -13.64 17.80 -17.64
CA GLY A 165 -14.92 17.23 -17.20
C GLY A 165 -14.80 15.86 -16.49
N LYS A 166 -13.63 15.56 -15.92
CA LYS A 166 -13.32 14.32 -15.20
C LYS A 166 -13.19 14.56 -13.70
#